data_AF-A0A7G8HG64-F1
#
_entry.id   AF-A0A7G8HG64-F1
#
_cell.length_a   1.000
_cell.length_b   1.000
_cell.length_c   1.000
_cell.angle_alpha   90.00
_cell.angle_beta   90.00
_cell.angle_gamma   90.00
#
_symmetry.space_group_name_H-M   'P 1'
#
loop_
_entity.id
_entity.type
_entity.pdbx_description
1 polymer ?
#
loop_
_entity_poly.entity_id
_entity_poly.type
_entity_poly.pdbx_seq_one_letter_code
_entity_poly.pdbx_strand_id
1 'polypeptide(L)'
;MPIRWYGPADPTDPTYRHFNRVVNLTLHGMVFAAVNSGLWFLQEMRHPWSHLNVLTGLWLVGLAVHLTLVLKLRPQLDTDNPAT
;
A
#
# COMPACT_ATOMS: atom_id res chain seq x y z
N MET A 1 3.57 11.69 13.07
CA MET A 1 2.82 12.92 12.72
C MET A 1 2.15 12.66 11.37
N PRO A 2 0.93 13.16 11.10
CA PRO A 2 0.33 13.02 9.77
C PRO A 2 1.24 13.71 8.75
N ILE A 3 1.57 13.03 7.65
CA ILE A 3 2.26 13.69 6.54
C ILE A 3 1.27 14.69 5.95
N ARG A 4 1.58 15.98 6.08
CA ARG A 4 0.78 17.06 5.51
C ARG A 4 1.52 17.62 4.30
N TRP A 5 0.94 17.45 3.12
CA TRP A 5 1.45 18.03 1.87
C TRP A 5 0.76 19.36 1.63
N TYR A 6 1.52 20.46 1.66
CA TYR A 6 1.00 21.82 1.55
C TYR A 6 1.36 22.52 0.23
N GLY A 7 2.23 21.92 -0.60
CA GLY A 7 2.66 22.47 -1.88
C GLY A 7 1.84 21.98 -3.07
N PRO A 8 2.03 22.55 -4.28
CA PRO A 8 1.52 21.97 -5.52
C PRO A 8 2.11 20.56 -5.71
N ALA A 9 1.32 19.63 -6.25
CA ALA A 9 1.77 18.27 -6.52
C ALA A 9 2.79 18.27 -7.67
N ASP A 10 4.08 18.15 -7.35
CA ASP A 10 5.15 17.99 -8.33
C ASP A 10 5.50 16.50 -8.52
N PRO A 11 5.24 15.91 -9.70
CA PRO A 11 5.57 14.51 -9.98
C PRO A 11 7.06 14.19 -9.95
N THR A 12 7.92 15.19 -10.04
CA THR A 12 9.38 15.03 -10.05
C THR A 12 9.98 15.02 -8.65
N ASP A 13 9.28 15.57 -7.64
CA ASP A 13 9.74 15.61 -6.25
C ASP A 13 9.79 14.19 -5.64
N PRO A 14 10.97 13.72 -5.16
CA PRO A 14 11.12 12.40 -4.56
C PRO A 14 10.25 12.20 -3.30
N THR A 15 9.99 13.25 -2.52
CA THR A 15 9.13 13.23 -1.33
C THR A 15 7.67 13.03 -1.72
N TYR A 16 7.19 13.79 -2.71
CA TYR A 16 5.85 13.63 -3.26
C TYR A 16 5.64 12.21 -3.82
N ARG A 17 6.60 11.71 -4.59
CA ARG A 17 6.54 10.36 -5.17
C ARG A 17 6.50 9.27 -4.09
N HIS A 18 7.24 9.44 -3.00
CA HIS A 18 7.18 8.49 -1.88
C HIS A 18 5.84 8.55 -1.15
N PHE A 19 5.32 9.74 -0.88
CA PHE A 19 3.98 9.91 -0.31
C PHE A 19 2.91 9.24 -1.18
N ASN A 20 2.91 9.49 -2.48
CA ASN A 20 1.99 8.86 -3.43
C ASN A 20 2.07 7.32 -3.39
N ARG A 21 3.28 6.75 -3.30
CA ARG A 21 3.50 5.32 -3.13
C ARG A 21 2.88 4.77 -1.84
N VAL A 22 3.02 5.49 -0.72
CA VAL A 22 2.41 5.12 0.57
C VAL A 22 0.88 5.16 0.51
N VAL A 23 0.31 6.21 -0.10
CA VAL A 23 -1.15 6.34 -0.28
C VAL A 23 -1.67 5.19 -1.14
N ASN A 24 -1.04 4.92 -2.29
CA ASN A 24 -1.41 3.81 -3.15
C ASN A 24 -1.33 2.46 -2.43
N LEU A 25 -0.27 2.20 -1.65
CA LEU A 25 -0.16 0.98 -0.85
C LEU A 25 -1.33 0.85 0.14
N THR A 26 -1.67 1.94 0.83
CA THR A 26 -2.79 1.97 1.77
C THR A 26 -4.12 1.67 1.09
N LEU A 27 -4.38 2.28 -0.08
CA LEU A 27 -5.59 2.01 -0.87
C LEU A 27 -5.68 0.54 -1.27
N HIS A 28 -4.60 -0.04 -1.78
CA HIS A 28 -4.57 -1.46 -2.15
C HIS A 28 -4.78 -2.36 -0.93
N GLY A 29 -4.20 -2.01 0.22
CA GLY A 29 -4.40 -2.72 1.49
C GLY A 29 -5.85 -2.69 1.94
N MET A 30 -6.53 -1.54 1.84
CA MET A 30 -7.96 -1.42 2.16
C MET A 30 -8.84 -2.25 1.23
N VAL A 31 -8.58 -2.21 -0.09
CA VAL A 31 -9.33 -3.02 -1.08
C VAL A 31 -9.10 -4.50 -0.82
N PHE A 32 -7.85 -4.91 -0.58
CA PHE A 32 -7.53 -6.29 -0.19
C PHE A 32 -8.30 -6.72 1.05
N ALA A 33 -8.30 -5.91 2.11
CA ALA A 33 -9.00 -6.23 3.35
C ALA A 33 -10.52 -6.33 3.14
N ALA A 34 -11.13 -5.35 2.47
CA ALA A 34 -12.57 -5.32 2.23
C ALA A 34 -13.04 -6.50 1.37
N VAL A 35 -12.33 -6.80 0.28
CA VAL A 35 -12.72 -7.89 -0.63
C VAL A 35 -12.46 -9.25 -0.01
N ASN A 36 -11.26 -9.48 0.56
CA ASN A 36 -10.94 -10.79 1.12
C ASN A 36 -11.81 -11.08 2.35
N SER A 37 -12.06 -10.11 3.24
CA SER A 37 -12.97 -10.34 4.38
C SER A 37 -14.38 -10.69 3.92
N GLY A 38 -14.92 -9.98 2.92
CA GLY A 38 -16.23 -10.29 2.34
C GLY A 38 -16.28 -11.67 1.68
N LEU A 39 -15.27 -12.03 0.90
CA LEU A 39 -15.20 -13.35 0.25
C LEU A 39 -15.07 -14.47 1.27
N TRP A 40 -14.23 -14.31 2.30
CA TRP A 40 -14.07 -15.30 3.37
C TRP A 40 -15.32 -15.42 4.24
N PHE A 41 -16.06 -14.32 4.45
CA PHE A 41 -17.37 -14.37 5.09
C PHE A 41 -18.39 -15.16 4.26
N LEU A 42 -18.45 -14.92 2.94
CA LEU A 42 -19.33 -15.66 2.03
C LEU A 42 -18.96 -17.14 1.88
N GLN A 43 -17.66 -17.45 1.95
CA GLN A 43 -17.12 -18.82 1.93
C GLN A 43 -17.71 -19.69 3.05
N GLU A 44 -17.93 -19.10 4.24
CA GLU A 44 -18.46 -19.82 5.41
C GLU A 44 -19.98 -20.04 5.30
N MET A 45 -20.70 -19.23 4.52
CA MET A 45 -22.16 -19.30 4.39
C MET A 45 -22.66 -20.16 3.23
N ARG A 46 -21.82 -20.47 2.24
CA ARG A 46 -22.22 -21.19 1.00
C ARG A 46 -21.22 -22.30 0.67
N HIS A 47 -21.50 -23.04 -0.41
CA HIS A 47 -20.58 -24.08 -0.90
C HIS A 47 -19.17 -23.48 -1.04
N PRO A 48 -18.16 -24.08 -0.39
CA PRO A 48 -16.83 -23.52 -0.35
C PRO A 48 -16.22 -23.46 -1.75
N TRP A 49 -15.70 -22.28 -2.12
CA TRP A 49 -14.89 -22.11 -3.32
C TRP A 49 -13.48 -22.62 -3.05
N SER A 50 -13.05 -23.62 -3.83
CA SER A 50 -11.75 -24.30 -3.68
C SER A 50 -10.53 -23.41 -3.89
N HIS A 51 -10.64 -22.35 -4.70
CA HIS A 51 -9.50 -21.54 -5.12
C HIS A 51 -9.32 -20.24 -4.32
N LEU A 52 -10.14 -19.99 -3.31
CA LEU A 52 -10.10 -18.76 -2.53
C LEU A 52 -8.74 -18.56 -1.85
N ASN A 53 -8.14 -19.61 -1.32
CA ASN A 53 -6.79 -19.59 -0.73
C ASN A 53 -5.72 -19.10 -1.71
N VAL A 54 -5.79 -19.55 -2.97
CA VAL A 54 -4.82 -19.18 -4.00
C VAL A 54 -5.01 -17.71 -4.39
N LEU A 55 -6.26 -17.26 -4.54
CA LEU A 55 -6.58 -15.86 -4.84
C LEU A 55 -6.07 -14.92 -3.74
N THR A 56 -6.45 -15.18 -2.48
CA THR A 56 -6.00 -14.38 -1.33
C THR A 56 -4.48 -14.41 -1.19
N GLY A 57 -3.86 -15.58 -1.34
CA GLY A 57 -2.41 -15.76 -1.24
C GLY A 57 -1.63 -14.98 -2.31
N LEU A 58 -2.00 -15.11 -3.59
CA LEU A 58 -1.34 -14.38 -4.67
C LEU A 58 -1.49 -12.86 -4.54
N TRP A 59 -2.68 -12.41 -4.13
CA TRP A 59 -2.91 -10.99 -3.92
C TRP A 59 -2.11 -10.45 -2.72
N LEU A 60 -2.01 -11.23 -1.63
CA LEU A 60 -1.16 -10.88 -0.49
C LEU A 60 0.32 -10.78 -0.89
N VAL A 61 0.82 -11.70 -1.72
CA VAL A 61 2.17 -11.62 -2.28
C VAL A 61 2.36 -10.33 -3.08
N GLY A 62 1.38 -9.95 -3.92
CA GLY A 62 1.40 -8.68 -4.63
C GLY A 62 1.49 -7.46 -3.71
N LEU A 63 0.75 -7.46 -2.60
CA LEU A 63 0.84 -6.42 -1.56
C LEU A 63 2.21 -6.40 -0.88
N ALA A 64 2.78 -7.56 -0.57
CA ALA A 64 4.11 -7.66 0.04
C ALA A 64 5.20 -7.09 -0.90
N VAL A 65 5.11 -7.39 -2.20
CA VAL A 65 5.99 -6.79 -3.22
C VAL A 65 5.82 -5.27 -3.25
N HIS A 66 4.57 -4.77 -3.26
CA HIS A 66 4.30 -3.33 -3.25
C HIS A 66 4.89 -2.65 -2.01
N LEU A 67 4.67 -3.19 -0.82
CA LEU A 67 5.27 -2.71 0.43
C LEU A 67 6.80 -2.65 0.33
N THR A 68 7.42 -3.72 -0.20
CA THR A 68 8.87 -3.77 -0.37
C THR A 68 9.38 -2.65 -1.29
N LEU A 69 8.67 -2.33 -2.37
CA LEU A 69 9.01 -1.21 -3.26
C LEU A 69 8.87 0.14 -2.57
N VAL A 70 7.85 0.35 -1.75
CA VAL A 70 7.67 1.60 -0.99
C VAL A 70 8.85 1.81 -0.04
N LEU A 71 9.26 0.76 0.67
CA LEU A 71 10.38 0.81 1.63
C LEU A 71 11.72 1.05 0.92
N LYS A 72 12.00 0.32 -0.18
CA LYS A 72 13.27 0.45 -0.91
C LYS A 72 13.46 1.81 -1.55
N LEU A 73 12.40 2.41 -2.06
CA LEU A 73 12.45 3.69 -2.79
C LEU A 73 12.20 4.89 -1.86
N ARG A 74 12.34 4.73 -0.54
CA ARG A 74 12.20 5.82 0.42
C ARG A 74 13.35 6.83 0.23
N PRO A 75 13.08 8.13 0.08
CA PRO A 75 14.12 9.14 0.00
C PRO A 75 14.89 9.24 1.32
N GLN A 76 16.19 9.53 1.23
CA GLN A 76 17.01 9.87 2.40
C GLN A 76 16.65 11.29 2.86
N LEU A 77 16.70 11.52 4.16
CA LEU A 77 16.56 12.87 4.71
C LEU A 77 17.95 13.52 4.61
N ASP A 78 18.06 14.66 3.92
CA ASP A 78 19.30 15.44 3.89
C ASP A 78 19.56 15.99 5.30
N THR A 79 20.55 15.44 6.01
CA THR A 79 20.93 15.83 7.37
C THR A 79 21.87 17.03 7.42
N ASP A 80 22.30 17.56 6.28
CA ASP A 80 23.36 18.59 6.18
C ASP A 80 22.85 20.02 5.94
N ASN A 81 21.53 20.25 6.01
CA ASN A 81 20.96 21.59 5.91
C ASN A 81 20.70 22.17 7.32
N PRO A 82 21.40 23.24 7.76
CA PRO A 82 21.25 23.81 9.11
C PRO A 82 19.90 24.52 9.35
N ALA A 83 18.93 24.37 8.45
CA ALA A 83 17.61 24.99 8.52
C ALA A 83 16.46 24.01 8.86
N THR A 84 16.75 22.73 9.13
CA THR A 84 15.76 21.78 9.72
C THR A 84 15.87 21.71 11.23
#